data_AF-A0A6L3X4D9-F1
#
_entry.id   AF-A0A6L3X4D9-F1
#
_cell.length_a   1.000
_cell.length_b   1.000
_cell.length_c   1.000
_cell.angle_alpha   90.00
_cell.angle_beta   90.00
_cell.angle_gamma   90.00
#
_symmetry.space_group_name_H-M   'P 1'
#
loop_
_entity.id
_entity.type
_entity.pdbx_description
1 polymer ?
#
loop_
_entity_poly.entity_id
_entity_poly.type
_entity_poly.pdbx_seq_one_letter_code
_entity_poly.pdbx_strand_id
1 'polypeptide(L)'
;VQPGWNHPDTPYKKPVCIEWHSARLKNRRRVWIFTTGDESPERPLAVLLDGQFWAESMPVWPALASLTLEGKLPPAVYVLIDVIDTAHRSRELPCNPDFWLA
;
A
#
# COMPACT_ATOMS: atom_id res chain seq x y z
N VAL A 1 -19.39 7.15 -10.89
CA VAL A 1 -18.90 5.94 -10.18
C VAL A 1 -17.42 6.12 -9.86
N GLN A 2 -16.97 5.63 -8.71
CA GLN A 2 -15.54 5.63 -8.35
C GLN A 2 -14.84 4.46 -9.08
N PRO A 3 -13.78 4.68 -9.87
CA PRO A 3 -13.14 3.62 -10.65
C PRO A 3 -12.63 2.45 -9.80
N GLY A 4 -12.89 1.21 -10.23
CA GLY A 4 -12.47 -0.02 -9.55
C GLY A 4 -13.33 -0.40 -8.33
N TRP A 5 -13.77 0.60 -7.56
CA TRP A 5 -14.63 0.39 -6.37
C TRP A 5 -16.03 -0.15 -6.69
N ASN A 6 -16.43 -0.07 -7.96
CA ASN A 6 -17.66 -0.67 -8.47
C ASN A 6 -17.52 -2.18 -8.79
N HIS A 7 -16.35 -2.78 -8.59
CA HIS A 7 -16.07 -4.21 -8.75
C HIS A 7 -15.47 -4.82 -7.47
N PRO A 8 -16.21 -4.84 -6.34
CA PRO A 8 -15.68 -5.28 -5.05
C PRO A 8 -15.29 -6.77 -5.02
N ASP A 9 -15.85 -7.58 -5.93
CA ASP A 9 -15.63 -9.03 -6.00
C ASP A 9 -14.49 -9.44 -6.95
N THR A 10 -13.75 -8.48 -7.52
CA THR A 10 -12.64 -8.81 -8.42
C THR A 10 -11.61 -9.69 -7.70
N PRO A 11 -11.26 -10.87 -8.24
CA PRO A 11 -10.24 -11.72 -7.65
C PRO A 11 -8.86 -11.05 -7.66
N TYR A 12 -8.10 -11.23 -6.58
CA TYR A 12 -6.74 -10.71 -6.46
C TYR A 12 -5.84 -11.67 -5.69
N LYS A 13 -4.53 -11.61 -5.95
CA LYS A 13 -3.51 -12.29 -5.15
C LYS A 13 -3.45 -11.63 -3.77
N LYS A 14 -3.56 -12.40 -2.69
CA LYS A 14 -3.54 -11.84 -1.33
C LYS A 14 -2.27 -11.00 -1.08
N PRO A 15 -2.40 -9.81 -0.46
CA PRO A 15 -1.25 -9.01 -0.08
C PRO A 15 -0.41 -9.76 0.96
N VAL A 16 0.90 -9.56 0.91
CA VAL A 16 1.83 -10.04 1.93
C VAL A 16 1.98 -8.96 2.99
N CYS A 17 1.81 -9.31 4.27
CA CYS A 17 2.06 -8.40 5.38
C CYS A 17 3.39 -8.76 6.04
N ILE A 18 4.27 -7.77 6.19
CA ILE A 18 5.56 -7.91 6.85
C ILE A 18 5.67 -6.93 8.02
N GLU A 19 6.55 -7.24 8.97
CA GLU A 19 7.00 -6.28 9.98
C GLU A 19 8.29 -5.61 9.49
N TRP A 20 8.28 -4.28 9.40
CA TRP A 20 9.45 -3.47 9.07
C TRP A 20 10.01 -2.84 10.33
N HIS A 21 11.27 -3.13 10.64
CA HIS A 21 12.02 -2.50 11.72
C HIS A 21 12.89 -1.38 11.16
N SER A 22 12.62 -0.13 11.55
CA SER A 22 13.43 1.01 11.13
C SER A 22 14.46 1.35 12.21
N ALA A 23 15.75 1.23 11.87
CA ALA A 23 16.83 1.69 12.75
C ALA A 23 16.82 3.22 12.93
N ARG A 24 16.43 3.95 11.88
CA ARG A 24 16.35 5.42 11.89
C ARG A 24 15.20 5.92 12.77
N LEU A 25 14.00 5.37 12.60
CA LEU A 25 12.80 5.77 13.35
C LEU A 25 12.71 5.10 14.73
N LYS A 26 13.54 4.08 14.99
CA LYS A 26 13.59 3.31 16.24
C LYS A 26 12.22 2.70 16.60
N ASN A 27 11.47 2.28 15.60
CA ASN A 27 10.20 1.59 15.77
C ASN A 27 10.06 0.43 14.78
N ARG A 28 8.97 -0.32 14.96
CA ARG A 28 8.54 -1.37 14.05
C ARG A 28 7.12 -1.09 13.60
N ARG A 29 6.78 -1.43 12.35
CA ARG A 29 5.44 -1.24 11.80
C ARG A 29 5.08 -2.31 10.80
N ARG A 30 3.79 -2.44 10.52
CA ARG A 30 3.28 -3.31 9.47
C ARG A 30 3.43 -2.64 8.11
N VAL A 31 3.73 -3.44 7.10
CA VAL A 31 3.75 -3.02 5.70
C VAL A 31 3.07 -4.10 4.88
N TRP A 32 2.12 -3.69 4.04
CA TRP A 32 1.48 -4.60 3.08
C TRP A 32 2.10 -4.40 1.71
N ILE A 33 2.49 -5.51 1.09
CA ILE A 33 3.00 -5.57 -0.27
C ILE A 33 1.94 -6.27 -1.13
N PHE A 34 1.45 -5.55 -2.14
CA PHE A 34 0.44 -6.04 -3.06
C PHE A 34 0.93 -5.90 -4.50
N THR A 35 0.74 -6.92 -5.31
CA THR A 35 1.18 -6.93 -6.71
C THR A 35 0.00 -7.21 -7.62
N THR A 36 -0.13 -6.43 -8.69
CA THR A 36 -1.13 -6.67 -9.75
C THR A 36 -0.45 -7.04 -11.06
N GLY A 37 -1.18 -7.78 -11.91
CA GLY A 37 -0.72 -8.21 -13.23
C GLY A 37 0.48 -9.17 -13.20
N ASP A 38 1.08 -9.39 -14.36
CA ASP A 38 2.17 -10.35 -14.55
C ASP A 38 3.51 -9.87 -13.98
N GLU A 39 4.37 -10.80 -13.59
CA GLU A 39 5.69 -10.52 -13.02
C GLU A 39 6.62 -9.91 -14.07
N SER A 40 7.07 -8.69 -13.79
CA SER A 40 8.01 -7.95 -14.62
C SER A 40 8.92 -7.09 -13.73
N PRO A 41 10.22 -6.96 -14.07
CA PRO A 41 11.13 -6.09 -13.36
C PRO A 41 10.82 -4.60 -13.54
N GLU A 42 10.02 -4.22 -14.55
CA GLU A 42 9.69 -2.82 -14.86
C GLU A 42 8.44 -2.29 -14.15
N ARG A 43 7.87 -3.06 -13.22
CA ARG A 43 6.67 -2.65 -12.48
C ARG A 43 6.94 -1.34 -11.71
N PRO A 44 6.12 -0.29 -11.88
CA PRO A 44 6.20 0.89 -11.03
C PRO A 44 5.89 0.53 -9.57
N LEU A 45 6.54 1.26 -8.66
CA LEU A 45 6.29 1.22 -7.24
C LEU A 45 5.34 2.37 -6.85
N ALA A 46 4.25 2.05 -6.19
CA ALA A 46 3.34 3.02 -5.59
C ALA A 46 3.36 2.87 -4.06
N VAL A 47 3.74 3.94 -3.35
CA VAL A 47 3.74 3.99 -1.89
C VAL A 47 2.47 4.69 -1.40
N LEU A 48 1.72 4.02 -0.54
CA LEU A 48 0.48 4.53 0.06
C LEU A 48 0.70 4.69 1.56
N LEU A 49 0.51 5.91 2.06
CA LEU A 49 0.46 6.21 3.49
C LEU A 49 -0.91 5.85 4.07
N ASP A 50 -1.01 5.82 5.41
CA ASP A 50 -2.20 5.34 6.12
C ASP A 50 -2.58 3.90 5.68
N GLY A 51 -1.58 3.04 5.51
CA GLY A 51 -1.71 1.72 4.91
C GLY A 51 -2.70 0.80 5.62
N GLN A 52 -2.82 0.90 6.95
CA GLN A 52 -3.79 0.15 7.74
C GLN A 52 -5.24 0.48 7.36
N PHE A 53 -5.52 1.73 6.97
CA PHE A 53 -6.84 2.11 6.50
C PHE A 53 -7.16 1.42 5.16
N TRP A 54 -6.23 1.49 4.20
CA TRP A 54 -6.39 0.90 2.87
C TRP A 54 -6.27 -0.62 2.83
N ALA A 55 -5.68 -1.23 3.86
CA ALA A 55 -5.54 -2.67 3.97
C ALA A 55 -6.71 -3.33 4.70
N GLU A 56 -7.26 -2.66 5.72
CA GLU A 56 -8.17 -3.28 6.70
C GLU A 56 -9.55 -2.61 6.74
N SER A 57 -9.61 -1.28 6.73
CA SER A 57 -10.88 -0.54 6.87
C SER A 57 -11.61 -0.36 5.55
N MET A 58 -10.88 0.03 4.50
CA MET A 58 -11.38 0.16 3.13
C MET A 58 -10.41 -0.56 2.18
N PRO A 59 -10.46 -1.91 2.13
CA PRO A 59 -9.51 -2.73 1.37
C PRO A 59 -9.44 -2.32 -0.10
N VAL A 60 -8.29 -1.80 -0.51
CA VAL A 60 -8.07 -1.24 -1.86
C VAL A 60 -7.80 -2.31 -2.94
N TRP A 61 -7.58 -3.56 -2.52
CA TRP A 61 -7.12 -4.68 -3.35
C TRP A 61 -8.02 -4.96 -4.57
N PRO A 62 -9.35 -5.10 -4.43
CA PRO A 62 -10.21 -5.40 -5.56
C PRO A 62 -10.20 -4.27 -6.60
N ALA A 63 -10.19 -3.02 -6.14
CA ALA A 63 -10.19 -1.85 -7.02
C ALA A 63 -8.90 -1.78 -7.87
N LEU A 64 -7.73 -1.98 -7.26
CA LEU A 64 -6.45 -2.00 -7.99
C LEU A 64 -6.36 -3.20 -8.95
N ALA A 65 -6.86 -4.37 -8.55
CA ALA A 65 -6.90 -5.55 -9.39
C ALA A 65 -7.82 -5.34 -10.61
N SER A 66 -9.03 -4.82 -10.40
CA SER A 66 -10.00 -4.49 -11.47
C SER A 66 -9.39 -3.51 -12.47
N LEU A 67 -8.82 -2.40 -11.99
CA LEU A 67 -8.22 -1.40 -12.86
C LEU A 67 -7.01 -1.93 -13.63
N THR A 68 -6.25 -2.87 -13.05
CA THR A 68 -5.15 -3.54 -13.76
C THR A 68 -5.67 -4.50 -14.83
N LEU A 69 -6.69 -5.30 -14.51
CA LEU A 69 -7.32 -6.23 -15.47
C LEU A 69 -7.97 -5.48 -16.65
N GLU A 70 -8.53 -4.30 -16.40
CA GLU A 70 -9.11 -3.43 -17.43
C GLU A 70 -8.06 -2.64 -18.24
N GLY A 71 -6.77 -2.81 -17.94
CA GLY A 71 -5.67 -2.09 -18.63
C GLY A 71 -5.63 -0.59 -18.32
N LYS A 72 -6.34 -0.13 -17.29
CA LYS A 72 -6.36 1.28 -16.85
C LYS A 72 -5.20 1.62 -15.94
N LEU A 73 -4.68 0.63 -15.22
CA LEU A 73 -3.42 0.70 -14.49
C LEU A 73 -2.46 -0.36 -15.04
N PRO A 74 -1.15 -0.07 -15.11
CA PRO A 74 -0.18 -1.10 -15.42
C PRO A 74 -0.06 -2.10 -14.26
N PRO A 75 0.47 -3.31 -14.50
CA PRO A 75 0.98 -4.18 -13.45
C PRO A 75 1.94 -3.40 -12.54
N ALA A 76 1.77 -3.48 -11.22
CA ALA A 76 2.52 -2.64 -10.29
C ALA A 76 2.80 -3.34 -8.96
N VAL A 77 3.72 -2.75 -8.18
CA VAL A 77 3.95 -3.10 -6.78
C VAL A 77 3.42 -1.96 -5.91
N TYR A 78 2.49 -2.27 -5.02
CA TYR A 78 1.91 -1.32 -4.07
C TYR A 78 2.45 -1.64 -2.67
N VAL A 79 3.00 -0.62 -2.02
CA VAL A 79 3.52 -0.71 -0.65
C VAL A 79 2.69 0.21 0.24
N LEU A 80 1.92 -0.39 1.13
CA LEU A 80 1.06 0.31 2.07
C LEU A 80 1.74 0.32 3.44
N ILE A 81 2.04 1.51 3.95
CA ILE A 81 2.81 1.69 5.20
C ILE A 81 1.87 2.05 6.34
N ASP A 82 1.87 1.23 7.41
CA ASP A 82 1.12 1.51 8.64
C ASP A 82 1.68 2.77 9.34
N VAL A 83 0.79 3.65 9.79
CA VAL A 83 1.17 4.83 10.58
C VAL A 83 1.29 4.53 12.08
N ILE A 84 1.06 3.28 12.49
CA ILE A 84 1.12 2.75 13.86
C ILE A 84 -0.05 3.26 14.71
N ASP A 85 -0.06 4.56 15.00
CA ASP A 85 -1.09 5.25 15.76
C ASP A 85 -1.11 6.75 15.43
N THR A 86 -2.10 7.47 15.95
CA THR A 86 -2.26 8.91 15.73
C THR A 86 -1.05 9.73 16.19
N ALA A 87 -0.37 9.31 17.27
CA ALA A 87 0.77 10.05 17.80
C ALA A 87 2.00 9.91 16.90
N HIS A 88 2.29 8.70 16.42
CA HIS A 88 3.33 8.42 15.42
C HIS A 88 3.04 9.14 14.11
N ARG A 89 1.81 9.00 13.58
CA ARG A 89 1.37 9.70 12.37
C ARG A 89 1.64 11.19 12.42
N SER A 90 1.32 11.83 13.55
CA SER A 90 1.46 13.28 13.74
C SER A 90 2.93 13.74 13.85
N ARG A 91 3.85 12.85 14.24
CA ARG A 91 5.29 13.12 14.29
C ARG A 91 6.02 12.77 12.99
N GLU A 92 5.56 11.74 12.28
CA GLU A 92 6.30 11.14 11.16
C GLU A 92 5.83 11.61 9.79
N LEU A 93 4.54 11.91 9.58
CA LEU A 93 4.06 12.30 8.26
C LEU A 93 4.24 13.79 7.92
N PRO A 94 4.08 14.75 8.86
CA PRO A 94 4.21 16.17 8.54
C PRO A 94 5.68 16.57 8.29
N CYS A 95 6.11 16.52 7.02
CA CYS A 95 7.40 17.02 6.53
C CYS A 95 8.63 16.47 7.30
N ASN A 96 8.55 15.26 7.85
CA ASN A 96 9.67 14.65 8.56
C ASN A 96 10.58 13.89 7.59
N PRO A 97 11.83 14.34 7.37
CA PRO A 97 12.75 13.67 6.45
C PRO A 97 13.17 12.29 6.96
N ASP A 98 13.19 12.05 8.28
CA ASP A 98 13.61 10.75 8.81
C ASP A 98 12.64 9.64 8.39
N PHE A 99 11.36 9.93 8.20
CA PHE A 99 10.40 8.94 7.71
C PHE A 99 10.72 8.50 6.27
N TRP A 100 11.11 9.44 5.41
CA TRP A 100 11.41 9.17 4.00
C TRP A 100 12.81 8.60 3.75
N LEU A 101 13.73 8.76 4.71
CA LEU A 101 15.11 8.25 4.65
C LEU A 101 15.31 6.94 5.44
N ALA A 102 14.23 6.37 5.95
CA ALA A 102 14.22 5.22 6.87
C ALA A 102 14.47 3.88 6.19
#